data_AF-A0A5B8LHC7-F1
#
_entry.id   AF-A0A5B8LHC7-F1
#
_cell.length_a   1.000
_cell.length_b   1.000
_cell.length_c   1.000
_cell.angle_alpha   90.00
_cell.angle_beta   90.00
_cell.angle_gamma   90.00
#
_symmetry.space_group_name_H-M   'P 1'
#
loop_
_entity.id
_entity.type
_entity.pdbx_description
1 polymer ?
#
loop_
_entity_poly.entity_id
_entity_poly.type
_entity_poly.pdbx_seq_one_letter_code
_entity_poly.pdbx_strand_id
1 'polypeptide(L)' 'MSGRTIAEFCYMLASAGVTYLIAWGAAWSYPQGADTIWPIGWVSIAIVAALGFKPFWDSWRIDTLRAKQGADD' A
#
# COMPACT_ATOMS: atom_id res chain seq x y z
N MET A 1 18.33 -2.11 -2.28
CA MET A 1 17.18 -1.61 -1.50
C MET A 1 17.44 -1.88 -0.04
N SER A 2 17.35 -0.86 0.81
CA SER A 2 17.47 -1.05 2.27
C SER A 2 16.40 -2.02 2.79
N GLY A 3 16.73 -2.83 3.80
CA GLY A 3 15.77 -3.75 4.44
C GLY A 3 14.53 -3.02 5.00
N ARG A 4 14.68 -1.74 5.35
CA ARG A 4 13.58 -0.86 5.75
C ARG A 4 12.60 -0.59 4.61
N THR A 5 13.09 -0.32 3.40
CA THR A 5 12.27 -0.06 2.20
C THR A 5 11.43 -1.28 1.83
N ILE A 6 11.99 -2.47 1.96
CA ILE A 6 11.27 -3.74 1.73
C ILE A 6 10.18 -3.92 2.78
N ALA A 7 10.49 -3.69 4.07
CA ALA A 7 9.50 -3.79 5.13
C ALA A 7 8.34 -2.79 4.93
N GLU A 8 8.64 -1.54 4.58
CA GLU A 8 7.63 -0.51 4.28
C GLU A 8 6.75 -0.91 3.08
N PHE A 9 7.34 -1.50 2.04
CA PHE A 9 6.59 -2.03 0.89
C PHE A 9 5.71 -3.23 1.26
N CYS A 10 6.23 -4.17 2.05
CA CYS A 10 5.45 -5.30 2.56
C CYS A 10 4.27 -4.83 3.42
N TYR A 11 4.46 -3.81 4.27
CA TYR A 11 3.38 -3.23 5.05
C TYR A 11 2.32 -2.54 4.18
N MET A 12 2.74 -1.85 3.11
CA MET A 12 1.81 -1.26 2.15
C MET A 12 0.96 -2.35 1.46
N LEU A 13 1.57 -3.45 1.03
CA LEU A 13 0.84 -4.57 0.44
C LEU A 13 -0.07 -5.27 1.46
N ALA A 14 0.43 -5.50 2.68
CA ALA A 14 -0.34 -6.16 3.74
C ALA A 14 -1.57 -5.35 4.13
N SER A 15 -1.44 -4.02 4.28
CA SER A 15 -2.57 -3.15 4.60
C SER A 15 -3.63 -3.14 3.49
N ALA A 16 -3.23 -3.05 2.23
CA ALA A 16 -4.15 -3.17 1.09
C ALA A 16 -4.86 -4.54 1.06
N GLY A 17 -4.13 -5.63 1.33
CA GLY A 17 -4.67 -6.97 1.43
C GLY A 17 -5.69 -7.13 2.56
N VAL A 18 -5.41 -6.58 3.74
CA VAL A 18 -6.35 -6.56 4.87
C VAL A 18 -7.62 -5.80 4.50
N THR A 19 -7.51 -4.63 3.86
CA THR A 19 -8.68 -3.86 3.40
C THR A 19 -9.53 -4.66 2.41
N TYR A 20 -8.89 -5.35 1.47
CA TYR A 20 -9.58 -6.23 0.53
C TYR A 20 -10.33 -7.36 1.25
N LEU A 21 -9.70 -8.03 2.22
CA LEU A 21 -10.34 -9.12 2.97
C LEU A 21 -11.55 -8.64 3.78
N ILE A 22 -11.50 -7.42 4.31
CA ILE A 22 -12.64 -6.80 5.00
C ILE A 22 -13.79 -6.56 4.02
N ALA A 23 -13.51 -5.96 2.86
CA ALA A 23 -14.52 -5.72 1.82
C ALA A 23 -15.12 -7.04 1.31
N TRP A 24 -14.28 -8.06 1.10
CA TRP A 24 -14.70 -9.40 0.70
C TRP A 24 -15.58 -10.07 1.76
N GLY A 25 -15.19 -10.01 3.04
CA GLY A 25 -15.99 -10.54 4.14
C GLY A 25 -17.33 -9.83 4.29
N ALA A 26 -17.38 -8.51 4.06
CA ALA A 26 -18.62 -7.74 4.04
C ALA A 26 -19.52 -8.15 2.87
N ALA A 27 -18.97 -8.31 1.66
CA ALA A 27 -19.71 -8.73 0.48
C ALA A 27 -20.23 -10.18 0.61
N TRP A 28 -19.46 -11.07 1.25
CA TRP A 28 -19.87 -12.45 1.52
C TRP A 28 -21.01 -12.52 2.55
N SER A 29 -20.93 -11.69 3.61
CA SER A 29 -21.96 -11.63 4.66
C SER A 29 -23.25 -10.97 4.18
N TYR A 30 -23.16 -10.01 3.25
CA TYR A 30 -24.32 -9.29 2.71
C TYR A 30 -24.31 -9.21 1.18
N PRO A 31 -24.73 -10.29 0.49
CA PRO A 31 -24.66 -10.38 -0.98
C PRO A 31 -25.53 -9.33 -1.69
N GLN A 32 -26.65 -8.94 -1.08
CA GLN A 32 -27.59 -7.95 -1.62
C GLN A 32 -26.96 -6.55 -1.75
N GLY A 33 -25.96 -6.24 -0.92
CA GLY A 33 -25.22 -4.98 -0.98
C GLY A 33 -23.85 -5.11 -1.64
N ALA A 34 -23.49 -6.27 -2.18
CA ALA A 34 -22.16 -6.50 -2.75
C ALA A 34 -21.79 -5.48 -3.84
N ASP A 35 -22.76 -5.11 -4.68
CA ASP A 35 -22.59 -4.13 -5.75
C ASP A 35 -22.25 -2.72 -5.24
N THR A 36 -22.61 -2.39 -3.99
CA THR A 36 -22.23 -1.13 -3.33
C THR A 36 -20.95 -1.28 -2.52
N ILE A 37 -20.74 -2.45 -1.89
CA ILE A 37 -19.58 -2.73 -1.04
C ILE A 37 -18.29 -2.74 -1.86
N TRP A 38 -18.31 -3.33 -3.06
CA TRP A 38 -17.11 -3.43 -3.90
C TRP A 38 -16.55 -2.07 -4.32
N PRO A 39 -17.35 -1.10 -4.83
CA PRO A 39 -16.88 0.25 -5.11
C PRO A 39 -16.23 0.93 -3.90
N ILE A 40 -16.85 0.84 -2.72
CA ILE A 40 -16.33 1.41 -1.48
C ILE A 40 -15.03 0.72 -1.07
N GLY A 41 -14.96 -0.61 -1.22
CA GLY A 41 -13.77 -1.41 -0.99
C GLY A 41 -12.62 -0.98 -1.87
N TRP A 42 -12.85 -0.80 -3.19
CA TRP A 42 -11.84 -0.31 -4.12
C TRP A 42 -11.34 1.08 -3.80
N VAL A 43 -12.25 2.01 -3.47
CA VAL A 43 -11.88 3.37 -3.02
C VAL A 43 -11.04 3.31 -1.75
N SER A 44 -11.41 2.45 -0.80
CA SER A 44 -10.68 2.27 0.46
C SER A 44 -9.28 1.71 0.22
N ILE A 45 -9.14 0.70 -0.65
CA ILE A 45 -7.84 0.14 -1.07
C ILE A 45 -6.98 1.22 -1.72
N ALA A 46 -7.55 2.05 -2.60
CA ALA A 46 -6.83 3.15 -3.24
C ALA A 46 -6.32 4.17 -2.23
N ILE A 47 -7.13 4.53 -1.23
CA ILE A 47 -6.72 5.45 -0.15
C ILE A 47 -5.59 4.83 0.69
N VAL A 48 -5.73 3.57 1.10
CA VAL A 48 -4.70 2.86 1.89
C VAL A 48 -3.39 2.78 1.12
N ALA A 49 -3.44 2.44 -0.18
CA ALA A 49 -2.28 2.43 -1.04
C ALA A 49 -1.64 3.82 -1.17
N ALA A 50 -2.43 4.88 -1.35
CA ALA A 50 -1.94 6.25 -1.44
C ALA A 50 -1.25 6.71 -0.14
N LEU A 51 -1.80 6.35 1.02
CA LEU A 51 -1.19 6.63 2.33
C LEU A 51 0.14 5.89 2.51
N GLY A 52 0.23 4.64 2.04
CA GLY A 52 1.48 3.86 2.06
C GLY A 52 2.51 4.29 1.02
N PHE A 53 2.08 4.99 -0.04
CA PHE A 53 2.96 5.41 -1.13
C PHE A 53 3.95 6.51 -0.72
N LYS A 54 3.53 7.46 0.13
CA LYS A 54 4.39 8.55 0.59
C LYS A 54 5.67 8.09 1.31
N PRO A 55 5.62 7.23 2.34
CA PRO A 55 6.83 6.75 3.02
C PRO A 55 7.74 5.94 2.09
N PHE A 56 7.17 5.11 1.21
CA PHE A 56 7.94 4.38 0.20
C PHE A 56 8.71 5.33 -0.73
N TRP A 57 8.04 6.38 -1.22
CA TRP A 57 8.66 7.38 -2.09
C TRP A 57 9.79 8.14 -1.40
N ASP A 58 9.57 8.56 -0.15
CA ASP A 58 10.57 9.26 0.65
C ASP A 58 11.81 8.36 0.92
N SER A 59 11.61 7.09 1.27
CA SER A 59 12.69 6.11 1.46
C SER A 59 13.46 5.83 0.16
N TRP A 60 12.77 5.65 -0.97
CA TRP A 60 13.39 5.40 -2.27
C TRP A 60 14.22 6.60 -2.76
N ARG A 61 13.72 7.83 -2.56
CA ARG A 61 14.43 9.06 -2.92
C ARG A 61 15.73 9.18 -2.12
N ILE A 62 15.71 8.87 -0.82
CA ILE A 62 16.91 8.90 0.04
C ILE A 62 17.94 7.85 -0.41
N ASP A 63 17.50 6.61 -0.69
CA ASP A 63 18.39 5.54 -1.19
C ASP A 63 19.05 5.97 -2.53
N THR A 64 18.30 6.61 -3.42
CA THR A 64 18.80 7.07 -4.73
C THR A 64 19.81 8.21 -4.60
N LEU A 65 19.59 9.14 -3.67
CA LEU A 65 20.53 10.24 -3.40
C LEU A 65 21.84 9.74 -2.79
N ARG A 66 21.77 8.79 -1.86
CA ARG A 66 22.97 8.15 -1.26
C ARG A 66 23.79 7.39 -2.29
N ALA A 67 23.14 6.71 -3.23
CA ALA A 67 23.82 5.99 -4.31
C ALA A 67 24.58 6.93 -5.25
N LYS A 68 24.09 8.17 -5.47
CA LYS A 68 24.80 9.17 -6.27
C LYS A 68 26.02 9.74 -5.56
N GLN A 69 25.90 10.11 -4.28
CA GLN A 69 27.02 10.69 -3.53
C GLN A 69 28.22 9.74 -3.44
N GLY A 70 28.00 8.45 -3.15
CA GLY A 70 29.09 7.48 -3.11
C GLY A 70 29.70 7.09 -4.47
N ALA A 71 29.17 7.62 -5.58
CA ALA A 71 29.77 7.48 -6.91
C ALA A 71 30.62 8.70 -7.30
N ASP A 72 30.46 9.82 -6.58
CA ASP A 72 31.20 11.07 -6.77
C ASP A 72 32.44 11.16 -5.83
N ASP A 73 32.55 10.24 -4.86
CA ASP A 73 33.65 10.06 -3.90
C ASP A 73 34.70 9.04 -4.41
#